data_AF-A0A450VN54-F1
#
_entry.id   AF-A0A450VN54-F1
#
_cell.length_a   1.000
_cell.length_b   1.000
_cell.length_c   1.000
_cell.angle_alpha   90.00
_cell.angle_beta   90.00
_cell.angle_gamma   90.00
#
_symmetry.space_group_name_H-M   'P 1'
#
loop_
_entity.id
_entity.type
_entity.pdbx_description
1 polymer ?
#
loop_
_entity_poly.entity_id
_entity_poly.type
_entity_poly.pdbx_seq_one_letter_code
_entity_poly.pdbx_strand_id
1 'polypeptide(L)'
;MPAVNRQLTLEDISEHVRAHIGEWLAEQSLAKPPAVYEIELRERMIRVEEELKNQRELMKQGFDLMEKRFEAVEKRFESMDKRFESMNKRFESMDKRFEAMSAENNRRFEAISAESNRRFEAMSAENSKHFEDLTKRIDRLIIWSLGIAMGTGSLIVTTLKLLL
;
A
#
# COMPACT_ATOMS: atom_id res chain seq x y z
N MET A 1 41.29 98.58 -39.13
CA MET A 1 40.59 98.31 -37.86
C MET A 1 41.54 97.53 -36.96
N PRO A 2 42.08 98.10 -35.87
CA PRO A 2 42.84 97.32 -34.91
C PRO A 2 41.88 96.76 -33.83
N ALA A 3 41.99 95.47 -33.56
CA ALA A 3 41.25 94.84 -32.47
C ALA A 3 41.75 95.40 -31.12
N VAL A 4 40.89 96.13 -30.42
CA VAL A 4 41.16 96.61 -29.06
C VAL A 4 41.15 95.40 -28.13
N ASN A 5 42.34 94.96 -27.74
CA ASN A 5 42.52 93.93 -26.73
C ASN A 5 42.20 94.53 -25.36
N ARG A 6 40.98 94.29 -24.86
CA ARG A 6 40.50 94.82 -23.58
C ARG A 6 41.13 93.98 -22.47
N GLN A 7 42.04 94.57 -21.69
CA GLN A 7 42.56 93.95 -20.48
C GLN A 7 41.41 93.77 -19.49
N LEU A 8 41.05 92.52 -19.18
CA LEU A 8 40.12 92.22 -18.09
C LEU A 8 40.72 92.71 -16.77
N THR A 9 39.95 93.50 -16.03
CA THR A 9 40.35 93.96 -14.70
C THR A 9 39.99 92.93 -13.64
N LEU A 10 40.63 93.01 -12.48
CA LEU A 10 40.31 92.16 -11.33
C LEU A 10 38.87 92.38 -10.85
N GLU A 11 38.36 93.61 -10.96
CA GLU A 11 36.95 93.95 -10.74
C GLU A 11 36.01 93.17 -11.66
N ASP A 12 36.29 93.13 -12.98
CA ASP A 12 35.45 92.42 -13.96
C ASP A 12 35.36 90.93 -13.65
N ILE A 13 36.49 90.32 -13.26
CA ILE A 13 36.56 88.91 -12.87
C ILE A 13 35.78 88.70 -11.55
N SER A 14 35.94 89.59 -10.58
CA SER A 14 35.27 89.48 -9.29
C SER A 14 33.76 89.62 -9.39
N GLU A 15 33.27 90.51 -10.25
CA GLU A 15 31.84 90.70 -10.50
C GLU A 15 31.26 89.48 -11.23
N HIS A 16 31.97 88.97 -12.24
CA HIS A 16 31.56 87.78 -12.97
C HIS A 16 31.49 86.55 -12.05
N VAL A 17 32.50 86.33 -11.20
CA VAL A 17 32.49 85.24 -10.22
C VAL A 17 31.34 85.42 -9.23
N ARG A 18 31.10 86.61 -8.68
CA ARG A 18 29.97 86.83 -7.75
C ARG A 18 28.61 86.60 -8.40
N ALA A 19 28.45 86.98 -9.66
CA ALA A 19 27.20 86.80 -10.40
C ALA A 19 26.91 85.33 -10.71
N HIS A 20 27.95 84.52 -10.96
CA HIS A 20 27.79 83.13 -11.43
C HIS A 20 28.14 82.07 -10.37
N ILE A 21 28.73 82.42 -9.23
CA ILE A 21 29.12 81.44 -8.20
C ILE A 21 27.94 80.69 -7.60
N GLY A 22 26.75 81.30 -7.51
CA GLY A 22 25.54 80.62 -7.07
C GLY A 22 25.07 79.56 -8.07
N GLU A 23 25.21 79.84 -9.36
CA GLU A 23 24.88 78.92 -10.46
C GLU A 23 25.94 77.81 -10.55
N TRP A 24 27.23 78.15 -10.51
CA TRP A 24 28.32 77.18 -10.50
C TRP A 24 28.30 76.27 -9.28
N LEU A 25 27.95 76.78 -8.10
CA LEU A 25 27.78 75.95 -6.91
C LEU A 25 26.53 75.07 -6.99
N ALA A 26 25.47 75.52 -7.65
CA ALA A 26 24.29 74.69 -7.90
C ALA A 26 24.56 73.60 -8.95
N GLU A 27 25.35 73.90 -9.98
CA GLU A 27 25.78 72.96 -11.02
C GLU A 27 26.84 71.96 -10.52
N GLN A 28 27.75 72.40 -9.65
CA GLN A 28 28.82 71.56 -9.09
C GLN A 28 28.38 70.79 -7.83
N SER A 29 27.32 71.25 -7.15
CA SER A 29 26.64 70.49 -6.10
C SER A 29 25.87 69.32 -6.72
N LEU A 30 26.58 68.23 -6.97
CA LEU A 30 26.01 66.90 -7.24
C LEU A 30 25.07 66.40 -6.10
N ALA A 31 24.94 67.13 -5.00
CA ALA A 31 24.01 66.86 -3.92
C ALA A 31 22.79 67.80 -4.00
N LYS A 32 21.60 67.20 -4.15
CA LYS A 32 20.31 67.88 -3.97
C LYS A 32 20.28 68.62 -2.61
N PRO A 33 19.54 69.74 -2.47
CA PRO A 33 19.42 70.47 -1.21
C PRO A 33 19.07 69.54 -0.03
N PRO A 34 19.59 69.75 1.20
CA PRO A 34 19.39 68.83 2.33
C PRO A 34 17.92 68.47 2.61
N ALA A 35 17.01 69.42 2.42
CA ALA A 35 15.56 69.20 2.57
C ALA A 35 14.99 68.20 1.55
N VAL A 36 15.54 68.16 0.34
CA VAL A 36 15.11 67.23 -0.72
C VAL A 36 15.56 65.79 -0.39
N TYR A 37 16.73 65.63 0.21
CA TYR A 37 17.20 64.34 0.74
C TYR A 37 16.28 63.80 1.85
N GLU A 38 15.87 64.67 2.77
CA GLU A 38 14.99 64.27 3.88
C GLU A 38 13.60 63.83 3.37
N ILE A 39 13.08 64.51 2.34
CA ILE A 39 11.82 64.16 1.69
C ILE A 39 11.93 62.80 0.98
N GLU A 40 12.98 62.55 0.19
CA GLU A 40 13.20 61.26 -0.48
C GLU A 40 13.37 60.10 0.51
N LEU A 41 14.08 60.32 1.62
CA LEU A 41 14.25 59.32 2.66
C LEU A 41 12.94 58.99 3.37
N ARG A 42 12.11 60.00 3.67
CA ARG A 42 10.76 59.77 4.23
C ARG A 42 9.86 59.03 3.26
N GLU A 43 9.90 59.38 1.97
CA GLU A 43 9.12 58.69 0.94
C GLU A 43 9.57 57.22 0.78
N ARG A 44 10.88 56.95 0.81
CA ARG A 44 11.42 55.58 0.85
C ARG A 44 11.01 54.83 2.12
N MET A 45 11.00 55.50 3.28
CA MET A 45 10.55 54.90 4.53
C MET A 45 9.08 54.49 4.45
N ILE A 46 8.20 55.37 3.97
CA ILE A 46 6.77 55.10 3.79
C ILE A 46 6.56 53.91 2.86
N ARG A 47 7.25 53.88 1.70
CA ARG A 47 7.18 52.74 0.77
C ARG A 47 7.62 51.42 1.43
N VAL A 48 8.67 51.44 2.24
CA VAL A 48 9.15 50.25 2.95
C VAL A 48 8.15 49.81 4.01
N GLU A 49 7.58 50.73 4.78
CA GLU A 49 6.57 50.42 5.79
C GLU A 49 5.29 49.83 5.17
N GLU A 50 4.85 50.37 4.04
CA GLU A 50 3.73 49.84 3.27
C GLU A 50 4.02 48.43 2.74
N GLU A 51 5.20 48.20 2.17
CA GLU A 51 5.62 46.88 1.68
C GLU A 51 5.72 45.87 2.84
N LEU A 52 6.29 46.24 3.99
CA LEU A 52 6.36 45.38 5.17
C LEU A 52 4.96 45.03 5.70
N LYS A 53 4.03 46.00 5.69
CA LYS A 53 2.63 45.77 6.07
C LYS A 53 1.95 44.80 5.10
N ASN A 54 2.17 44.98 3.79
CA ASN A 54 1.66 44.10 2.76
C ASN A 54 2.21 42.67 2.89
N GLN A 55 3.52 42.53 3.09
CA GLN A 55 4.17 41.24 3.33
C GLN A 55 3.63 40.54 4.58
N ARG A 56 3.41 41.28 5.66
CA ARG A 56 2.81 40.73 6.89
C ARG A 56 1.40 40.19 6.64
N GLU A 57 0.60 40.90 5.84
CA GLU A 57 -0.76 40.47 5.50
C GLU A 57 -0.74 39.23 4.58
N LEU A 58 0.11 39.21 3.55
CA LEU A 58 0.31 38.03 2.71
C LEU A 58 0.78 36.81 3.52
N MET A 59 1.68 37.03 4.48
CA MET A 59 2.15 35.97 5.38
C MET A 59 1.00 35.43 6.24
N LYS A 60 0.17 36.31 6.80
CA LYS A 60 -1.01 35.91 7.57
C LYS A 60 -1.98 35.08 6.73
N GLN A 61 -2.29 35.52 5.51
CA GLN A 61 -3.14 34.77 4.58
C GLN A 61 -2.52 33.40 4.21
N GLY A 62 -1.20 33.35 4.06
CA GLY A 62 -0.46 32.11 3.87
C GLY A 62 -0.62 31.14 5.03
N PHE A 63 -0.54 31.63 6.27
CA PHE A 63 -0.79 30.83 7.47
C PHE A 63 -2.24 30.34 7.56
N ASP A 64 -3.22 31.22 7.33
CA ASP A 64 -4.65 30.84 7.35
C ASP A 64 -4.97 29.77 6.29
N LEU A 65 -4.33 29.84 5.11
CA LEU A 65 -4.47 28.81 4.09
C LEU A 65 -3.81 27.49 4.50
N MET A 66 -2.63 27.55 5.14
CA MET A 66 -1.97 26.37 5.68
C MET A 66 -2.82 25.70 6.77
N GLU A 67 -3.38 26.46 7.70
CA GLU A 67 -4.24 25.93 8.76
C GLU A 67 -5.44 25.18 8.17
N LYS A 68 -6.14 25.77 7.19
CA LYS A 68 -7.23 25.09 6.47
C LYS A 68 -6.78 23.80 5.77
N ARG A 69 -5.57 23.78 5.21
CA ARG A 69 -5.00 22.57 4.61
C ARG A 69 -4.69 21.51 5.66
N PHE A 70 -4.17 21.90 6.82
CA PHE A 70 -3.92 20.98 7.93
C PHE A 70 -5.22 20.38 8.46
N GLU A 71 -6.26 21.19 8.69
CA GLU A 71 -7.58 20.68 9.07
C GLU A 71 -8.16 19.69 8.05
N ALA A 72 -7.99 19.98 6.76
CA ALA A 72 -8.44 19.08 5.70
C ALA A 72 -7.65 17.76 5.66
N VAL A 73 -6.36 17.80 5.99
CA VAL A 73 -5.51 16.62 6.12
C VAL A 73 -5.90 15.80 7.35
N GLU A 74 -6.14 16.44 8.49
CA GLU A 74 -6.58 15.79 9.73
C GLU A 74 -7.91 15.04 9.52
N LYS A 75 -8.90 15.68 8.89
CA LYS A 75 -10.16 15.01 8.51
C LYS A 75 -9.97 13.80 7.59
N ARG A 76 -8.96 13.83 6.71
CA ARG A 76 -8.62 12.67 5.86
C ARG A 76 -8.00 11.55 6.68
N PHE A 77 -7.14 11.86 7.65
CA PHE A 77 -6.58 10.87 8.56
C PHE A 77 -7.66 10.22 9.42
N GLU A 78 -8.57 10.99 10.03
CA GLU A 78 -9.70 10.42 10.79
C GLU A 78 -10.58 9.49 9.92
N SER A 79 -10.78 9.84 8.65
CA SER A 79 -11.51 9.00 7.70
C SER A 79 -10.75 7.71 7.36
N MET A 80 -9.42 7.80 7.23
CA MET A 80 -8.55 6.62 7.06
C MET A 80 -8.62 5.69 8.28
N ASP A 81 -8.54 6.23 9.50
CA ASP A 81 -8.62 5.43 10.73
C ASP A 81 -9.94 4.66 10.82
N LYS A 82 -11.07 5.33 10.54
CA LYS A 82 -12.39 4.66 10.49
C LYS A 82 -12.44 3.54 9.45
N ARG A 83 -11.78 3.72 8.30
CA ARG A 83 -11.68 2.67 7.27
C ARG A 83 -10.83 1.50 7.74
N PHE A 84 -9.71 1.77 8.42
CA PHE A 84 -8.85 0.73 9.00
C PHE A 84 -9.59 -0.08 10.07
N GLU A 85 -10.31 0.57 10.99
CA GLU A 85 -11.14 -0.13 11.98
C GLU A 85 -12.20 -1.03 11.32
N SER A 86 -12.86 -0.53 10.27
CA SER A 86 -13.83 -1.32 9.50
C SER A 86 -13.19 -2.52 8.80
N MET A 87 -12.00 -2.35 8.24
CA MET A 87 -11.22 -3.46 7.68
C MET A 87 -10.85 -4.49 8.75
N ASN A 88 -10.41 -4.05 9.94
CA ASN A 88 -10.04 -4.95 11.02
C ASN A 88 -11.23 -5.84 11.45
N LYS A 89 -12.42 -5.23 11.63
CA LYS A 89 -13.65 -5.98 11.94
C LYS A 89 -14.02 -7.00 10.85
N ARG A 90 -13.79 -6.67 9.58
CA ARG A 90 -14.02 -7.60 8.47
C ARG A 90 -13.03 -8.77 8.49
N PHE A 91 -11.76 -8.52 8.78
CA PHE A 91 -10.76 -9.58 8.94
C PHE A 91 -11.09 -10.50 10.10
N GLU A 92 -11.42 -9.97 11.28
CA GLU A 92 -11.86 -10.78 12.43
C GLU A 92 -13.09 -11.65 12.10
N SER A 93 -14.03 -11.13 11.31
CA SER A 93 -15.19 -11.90 10.85
C SER A 93 -14.80 -13.02 9.86
N MET A 94 -13.85 -12.75 8.97
CA MET A 94 -13.31 -13.76 8.06
C MET A 94 -12.57 -14.88 8.82
N ASP A 95 -11.76 -14.53 9.82
CA ASP A 95 -11.04 -15.50 10.65
C ASP A 95 -12.01 -16.43 11.36
N LYS A 96 -13.05 -15.89 12.01
CA LYS A 96 -14.11 -16.70 12.66
C LYS A 96 -14.80 -17.65 11.68
N ARG A 97 -15.09 -17.18 10.45
CA ARG A 97 -15.69 -18.03 9.41
C ARG A 97 -14.74 -19.13 8.97
N PHE A 98 -13.45 -18.83 8.86
CA PHE A 98 -12.43 -19.80 8.46
C PHE A 98 -12.21 -20.87 9.54
N GLU A 99 -12.18 -20.46 10.81
CA GLU A 99 -12.13 -21.37 11.96
C GLU A 99 -13.36 -22.29 11.98
N ALA A 100 -14.57 -21.74 11.82
CA ALA A 100 -15.80 -22.51 11.78
C ALA A 100 -15.81 -23.53 10.63
N MET A 101 -15.40 -23.11 9.43
CA MET A 101 -15.30 -23.99 8.26
C MET A 101 -14.25 -25.09 8.45
N SER A 102 -13.10 -24.76 9.04
CA SER A 102 -12.04 -25.73 9.34
C SER A 102 -12.52 -26.76 10.37
N ALA A 103 -13.20 -26.33 11.42
CA ALA A 103 -13.79 -27.21 12.42
C ALA A 103 -14.88 -28.11 11.81
N GLU A 104 -15.73 -27.58 10.93
CA GLU A 104 -16.73 -28.38 10.22
C GLU A 104 -16.09 -29.41 9.29
N ASN A 105 -15.09 -29.00 8.51
CA ASN A 105 -14.35 -29.92 7.62
C ASN A 105 -13.68 -31.05 8.39
N ASN A 106 -13.05 -30.74 9.53
CA ASN A 106 -12.44 -31.76 10.38
C ASN A 106 -13.47 -32.77 10.87
N ARG A 107 -14.63 -32.30 11.36
CA ARG A 107 -15.75 -33.18 11.78
C ARG A 107 -16.28 -34.04 10.63
N ARG A 108 -16.44 -33.47 9.43
CA ARG A 108 -16.87 -34.21 8.24
C ARG A 108 -15.86 -35.29 7.86
N PHE A 109 -14.57 -34.96 7.91
CA PHE A 109 -13.49 -35.91 7.63
C PHE A 109 -13.47 -37.06 8.64
N GLU A 110 -13.59 -36.76 9.94
CA GLU A 110 -13.69 -37.78 10.99
C GLU A 110 -14.92 -38.68 10.79
N ALA A 111 -16.08 -38.10 10.46
CA ALA A 111 -17.31 -38.85 10.21
C ALA A 111 -17.18 -39.80 9.01
N ILE A 112 -16.62 -39.31 7.89
CA ILE A 112 -16.36 -40.13 6.70
C ILE A 112 -15.36 -41.24 7.00
N SER A 113 -14.30 -40.93 7.76
CA SER A 113 -13.29 -41.92 8.15
C SER A 113 -13.90 -43.03 9.00
N ALA A 114 -14.74 -42.67 9.98
CA ALA A 114 -15.44 -43.62 10.82
C ALA A 114 -16.43 -44.48 10.01
N GLU A 115 -17.18 -43.89 9.08
CA GLU A 115 -18.09 -44.62 8.20
C GLU A 115 -17.33 -45.59 7.28
N SER A 116 -16.24 -45.14 6.66
CA SER A 116 -15.39 -45.95 5.81
C SER A 116 -14.85 -47.16 6.57
N ASN A 117 -14.34 -46.96 7.79
CA ASN A 117 -13.84 -48.05 8.62
C ASN A 117 -14.95 -49.08 8.94
N ARG A 118 -16.16 -48.62 9.30
CA ARG A 118 -17.31 -49.52 9.53
C ARG A 118 -17.70 -50.31 8.28
N ARG A 119 -17.73 -49.65 7.11
CA ARG A 119 -18.05 -50.32 5.83
C ARG A 119 -16.99 -51.38 5.49
N PHE A 120 -15.72 -51.06 5.71
CA PHE A 120 -14.62 -51.99 5.50
C PHE A 120 -14.72 -53.21 6.42
N GLU A 121 -14.98 -53.00 7.72
CA GLU A 121 -15.21 -54.09 8.68
C GLU A 121 -16.40 -54.98 8.28
N ALA A 122 -17.52 -54.36 7.89
CA ALA A 122 -18.70 -55.10 7.43
C ALA A 122 -18.41 -55.95 6.18
N MET A 123 -17.74 -55.36 5.18
CA MET A 123 -17.34 -56.06 3.96
C MET A 123 -16.34 -57.19 4.24
N SER A 124 -15.38 -56.96 5.15
CA SER A 124 -14.41 -57.97 5.56
C SER A 124 -15.09 -59.17 6.24
N ALA A 125 -16.07 -58.90 7.12
CA ALA A 125 -16.86 -59.94 7.77
C ALA A 125 -17.72 -60.73 6.76
N GLU A 126 -18.35 -60.05 5.80
CA GLU A 126 -19.14 -60.68 4.74
C GLU A 126 -18.28 -61.55 3.82
N ASN A 127 -17.14 -61.02 3.34
CA ASN A 127 -16.19 -61.77 2.53
C ASN A 127 -15.66 -63.01 3.27
N SER A 128 -15.35 -62.87 4.56
CA SER A 128 -14.88 -64.01 5.37
C SER A 128 -15.92 -65.13 5.43
N LYS A 129 -17.21 -64.81 5.58
CA LYS A 129 -18.29 -65.80 5.49
C LYS A 129 -18.42 -66.43 4.11
N HIS A 130 -18.30 -65.64 3.05
CA HIS A 130 -18.34 -66.14 1.68
C HIS A 130 -17.19 -67.10 1.39
N PHE A 131 -15.98 -66.80 1.86
CA PHE A 131 -14.83 -67.71 1.76
C PHE A 131 -15.06 -69.01 2.53
N GLU A 132 -15.60 -68.93 3.76
CA GLU A 132 -15.90 -70.13 4.54
C GLU A 132 -16.94 -71.05 3.84
N ASP A 133 -17.99 -70.47 3.24
CA ASP A 133 -18.96 -71.24 2.44
C ASP A 133 -18.31 -71.87 1.20
N LEU A 134 -17.45 -71.12 0.50
CA LEU A 134 -16.72 -71.62 -0.66
C LEU A 134 -15.79 -72.79 -0.29
N THR A 135 -15.06 -72.68 0.82
CA THR A 135 -14.20 -73.74 1.34
C THR A 135 -15.02 -74.99 1.67
N LYS A 136 -16.17 -74.86 2.34
CA LYS A 136 -17.06 -76.00 2.62
C LYS A 136 -17.55 -76.71 1.36
N ARG A 137 -17.85 -75.96 0.30
CA ARG A 137 -18.25 -76.54 -1.01
C ARG A 137 -17.08 -77.26 -1.67
N ILE A 138 -15.89 -76.68 -1.64
CA ILE A 138 -14.68 -77.29 -2.19
C ILE A 138 -14.35 -78.57 -1.42
N ASP A 139 -14.36 -78.56 -0.10
CA ASP A 139 -14.11 -79.75 0.73
C ASP A 139 -15.09 -80.87 0.39
N ARG A 140 -16.38 -80.53 0.24
CA ARG A 140 -17.40 -81.48 -0.21
C ARG A 140 -17.02 -82.05 -1.58
N LEU A 141 -16.75 -81.22 -2.57
CA LEU A 141 -16.37 -81.67 -3.91
C LEU A 141 -15.13 -82.57 -3.90
N ILE A 142 -14.12 -82.25 -3.09
CA ILE A 142 -12.92 -83.07 -2.91
C ILE A 142 -13.29 -84.46 -2.39
N ILE A 143 -14.12 -84.55 -1.34
CA ILE A 143 -14.58 -85.84 -0.79
C ILE A 143 -15.30 -86.69 -1.84
N TRP A 144 -16.21 -86.09 -2.62
CA TRP A 144 -16.94 -86.82 -3.68
C TRP A 144 -16.01 -87.27 -4.82
N SER A 145 -15.08 -86.42 -5.26
CA SER A 145 -14.15 -86.75 -6.34
C SER A 145 -13.18 -87.88 -5.96
N LEU A 146 -12.70 -87.90 -4.71
CA LEU A 146 -11.87 -88.97 -4.17
C LEU A 146 -12.64 -90.30 -4.15
N GLY A 147 -13.90 -90.28 -3.72
CA GLY A 147 -14.77 -91.46 -3.74
C GLY A 147 -14.99 -92.03 -5.14
N ILE A 148 -15.24 -91.18 -6.13
CA ILE A 148 -15.37 -91.59 -7.54
C ILE A 148 -14.06 -92.18 -8.06
N ALA A 149 -12.92 -91.53 -7.80
CA ALA A 149 -11.61 -92.00 -8.25
C ALA A 149 -11.23 -93.37 -7.64
N MET A 150 -11.51 -93.59 -6.35
CA MET A 150 -11.31 -94.90 -5.72
C MET A 150 -12.26 -95.96 -6.29
N GLY A 151 -13.52 -95.62 -6.56
CA GLY A 151 -14.50 -96.53 -7.15
C GLY A 151 -14.12 -96.97 -8.56
N THR A 152 -13.71 -96.03 -9.42
CA THR A 152 -13.25 -96.34 -10.78
C THR A 152 -11.95 -97.17 -10.75
N GLY A 153 -11.00 -96.83 -9.87
CA GLY A 153 -9.78 -97.61 -9.66
C GLY A 153 -10.08 -99.05 -9.22
N SER A 154 -10.99 -99.24 -8.26
CA SER A 154 -11.38 -100.58 -7.78
C SER A 154 -12.05 -101.42 -8.88
N LEU A 155 -12.88 -100.79 -9.73
CA LEU A 155 -13.49 -101.46 -10.87
C LEU A 155 -12.43 -101.93 -11.88
N ILE A 156 -11.46 -101.06 -12.21
CA ILE A 156 -10.36 -101.40 -13.13
C ILE A 156 -9.53 -102.56 -12.58
N VAL A 157 -9.19 -102.56 -11.29
CA VAL A 157 -8.44 -103.67 -10.67
C VAL A 157 -9.25 -104.98 -10.72
N THR A 158 -10.55 -104.92 -10.49
CA THR A 158 -11.43 -106.09 -10.50
C THR A 158 -11.57 -106.68 -11.90
N THR A 159 -11.75 -105.84 -12.93
CA THR A 159 -11.82 -106.30 -14.32
C THR A 159 -10.48 -106.85 -14.80
N LEU A 160 -9.35 -106.25 -14.40
CA LEU A 160 -8.01 -106.78 -14.72
C LEU A 160 -7.78 -108.16 -14.10
N LYS A 161 -8.20 -108.36 -12.85
CA LYS A 161 -8.08 -109.65 -12.14
C LYS A 161 -9.02 -110.74 -12.70
N LEU A 162 -10.14 -110.37 -13.30
CA LEU A 162 -11.04 -111.32 -13.99
C LEU A 162 -10.50 -111.77 -15.36
N LEU A 163 -9.64 -110.97 -15.97
CA LEU A 163 -9.07 -111.20 -17.31
C LEU A 163 -7.74 -111.96 -17.31
N LEU A 164 -7.13 -112.17 -16.13
CA LEU A 164 -5.81 -112.76 -15.92
C LEU A 164 -5.94 -114.07 -15.13
#